data_AF-A0A6L4AYV6-F1
#
_entry.id   AF-A0A6L4AYV6-F1
#
_cell.length_a   1.000
_cell.length_b   1.000
_cell.length_c   1.000
_cell.angle_alpha   90.00
_cell.angle_beta   90.00
_cell.angle_gamma   90.00
#
_symmetry.space_group_name_H-M   'P 1'
#
loop_
_entity.id
_entity.type
_entity.pdbx_description
1 polymer ?
#
loop_
_entity_poly.entity_id
_entity_poly.type
_entity_poly.pdbx_seq_one_letter_code
_entity_poly.pdbx_strand_id
1 'polypeptide(L)'
;MRAFALTRRGLRRAGREWRLALLLWLTHFVVALVALAPVAAALVAALGESPEGDLLLESPSLALVVDLLRQAPEFGARLGPALVAALAVAWAGGALLAGGVLEVLVTDDHRPLLHRFGRGAGKFAGRFLRLGLVATLAALLAAALL
;
A
#
# COMPACT_ATOMS: atom_id res chain seq x y z
N MET A 1 -25.04 -13.02 -6.12
CA MET A 1 -25.40 -13.33 -4.71
C MET A 1 -24.32 -14.10 -3.93
N ARG A 2 -23.58 -15.07 -4.52
CA ARG A 2 -22.56 -15.86 -3.79
C ARG A 2 -21.40 -15.01 -3.19
N ALA A 3 -20.91 -14.00 -3.91
CA ALA A 3 -19.83 -13.13 -3.43
C ALA A 3 -20.21 -12.40 -2.12
N PHE A 4 -21.40 -11.81 -2.06
CA PHE A 4 -21.87 -11.07 -0.88
C PHE A 4 -21.96 -11.95 0.38
N ALA A 5 -22.42 -13.19 0.22
CA ALA A 5 -22.48 -14.15 1.32
C ALA A 5 -21.09 -14.56 1.83
N LEU A 6 -20.11 -14.70 0.93
CA LEU A 6 -18.71 -14.99 1.28
C LEU A 6 -18.07 -13.81 2.02
N THR A 7 -18.27 -12.58 1.54
CA THR A 7 -17.77 -11.36 2.19
C THR A 7 -18.36 -11.20 3.59
N ARG A 8 -19.67 -11.43 3.76
CA ARG A 8 -20.33 -11.33 5.07
C ARG A 8 -19.84 -12.39 6.07
N ARG A 9 -19.52 -13.61 5.61
CA ARG A 9 -18.89 -14.65 6.45
C ARG A 9 -17.47 -14.27 6.85
N GLY A 10 -16.69 -13.73 5.91
CA GLY A 10 -15.34 -13.21 6.17
C GLY A 10 -15.35 -12.10 7.23
N LEU A 11 -16.24 -11.12 7.08
CA LEU A 11 -16.44 -10.02 8.04
C LEU A 11 -16.82 -10.53 9.44
N ARG A 12 -17.75 -11.50 9.54
CA ARG A 12 -18.11 -12.10 10.83
C ARG A 12 -16.94 -12.82 11.49
N ARG A 13 -16.12 -13.53 10.71
CA ARG A 13 -14.93 -14.23 11.23
C ARG A 13 -13.86 -13.24 11.69
N ALA A 14 -13.61 -12.19 10.90
CA ALA A 14 -12.71 -11.09 11.27
C ALA A 14 -13.16 -10.37 12.54
N GLY A 15 -14.48 -10.13 12.70
CA GLY A 15 -15.04 -9.54 13.92
C GLY A 15 -14.89 -10.43 15.16
N ARG A 16 -14.93 -11.76 14.98
CA ARG A 16 -14.74 -12.72 16.07
C ARG A 16 -13.27 -12.82 16.52
N GLU A 17 -12.34 -12.60 15.60
CA GLU A 17 -10.88 -12.60 15.84
C GLU A 17 -10.27 -11.19 15.68
N TRP A 18 -10.91 -10.18 16.27
CA TRP A 18 -10.55 -8.77 16.10
C TRP A 18 -9.08 -8.46 16.44
N ARG A 19 -8.51 -9.13 17.44
CA ARG A 19 -7.10 -8.97 17.85
C ARG A 19 -6.14 -9.38 16.73
N LEU A 20 -6.45 -10.47 16.04
CA LEU A 20 -5.64 -11.01 14.96
C LEU A 20 -5.78 -10.13 13.70
N ALA A 21 -7.01 -9.66 13.42
CA ALA A 21 -7.23 -8.66 12.37
C ALA A 21 -6.47 -7.35 12.64
N LEU A 22 -6.47 -6.87 13.89
CA LEU A 22 -5.77 -5.65 14.29
C LEU A 22 -4.25 -5.81 14.21
N LEU A 23 -3.70 -6.95 14.65
CA LEU A 23 -2.27 -7.23 14.55
C LEU A 23 -1.83 -7.28 13.08
N LEU A 24 -2.62 -7.91 12.21
CA LEU A 24 -2.33 -7.96 10.78
C LEU A 24 -2.44 -6.59 10.10
N TRP A 25 -3.42 -5.79 10.50
CA TRP A 25 -3.55 -4.41 10.04
C TRP A 25 -2.36 -3.56 10.50
N LEU A 26 -1.93 -3.70 11.75
CA LEU A 26 -0.76 -3.01 12.28
C LEU A 26 0.51 -3.39 11.51
N THR A 27 0.72 -4.67 11.21
CA THR A 27 1.85 -5.13 10.40
C THR A 27 1.82 -4.49 9.01
N HIS A 28 0.64 -4.40 8.38
CA HIS A 28 0.49 -3.74 7.08
C HIS A 28 0.80 -2.24 7.17
N PHE A 29 0.33 -1.58 8.22
CA PHE A 29 0.61 -0.17 8.48
C PHE A 29 2.11 0.09 8.68
N VAL A 30 2.81 -0.76 9.44
CA VAL A 30 4.26 -0.65 9.64
C VAL A 30 5.01 -0.82 8.32
N VAL A 31 4.63 -1.81 7.50
CA VAL A 31 5.25 -2.00 6.18
C VAL A 31 5.00 -0.80 5.26
N ALA A 32 3.80 -0.22 5.29
CA ALA A 32 3.48 0.98 4.54
C ALA A 32 4.32 2.18 5.01
N LEU A 33 4.48 2.39 6.32
CA LEU A 33 5.34 3.45 6.86
C LEU A 33 6.80 3.28 6.44
N VAL A 34 7.33 2.06 6.52
CA VAL A 34 8.72 1.76 6.09
C VAL A 34 8.88 2.02 4.60
N ALA A 35 7.89 1.68 3.77
CA ALA A 35 7.91 1.98 2.35
C ALA A 35 7.84 3.48 2.05
N LEU A 36 7.19 4.27 2.91
CA LEU A 36 7.13 5.73 2.79
C LEU A 36 8.42 6.45 3.25
N ALA A 37 9.27 5.81 4.05
CA ALA A 37 10.51 6.41 4.54
C ALA A 37 11.41 7.02 3.43
N PRO A 38 11.72 6.32 2.31
CA PRO A 38 12.51 6.90 1.23
C PRO A 38 11.81 8.07 0.52
N VAL A 39 10.47 8.06 0.46
CA VAL A 39 9.68 9.17 -0.11
C VAL A 39 9.78 10.38 0.81
N ALA A 40 9.62 10.20 2.11
CA ALA A 40 9.75 11.27 3.09
C ALA A 40 11.17 11.86 3.07
N ALA A 41 12.21 11.03 2.99
CA ALA A 41 13.59 11.48 2.88
C ALA A 41 13.85 12.27 1.58
N ALA A 42 13.37 11.76 0.44
CA ALA A 42 13.47 12.45 -0.85
C ALA A 42 12.70 13.78 -0.84
N LEU A 43 11.53 13.81 -0.20
CA LEU A 43 10.71 15.00 -0.07
C LEU A 43 11.39 16.06 0.81
N VAL A 44 11.96 15.67 1.95
CA VAL A 44 12.74 16.59 2.82
C VAL A 44 13.96 17.12 2.08
N ALA A 45 14.71 16.26 1.38
CA ALA A 45 15.87 16.68 0.61
C ALA A 45 15.50 17.63 -0.55
N ALA A 46 14.34 17.44 -1.17
CA ALA A 46 13.90 18.26 -2.28
C ALA A 46 13.23 19.59 -1.85
N LEU A 47 12.55 19.61 -0.69
CA LEU A 47 11.90 20.82 -0.16
C LEU A 47 12.85 21.68 0.67
N GLY A 48 13.85 21.09 1.36
CA GLY A 48 14.80 21.85 2.19
C GLY A 48 15.76 22.76 1.41
N GLU A 49 15.79 22.63 0.08
CA GLU A 49 16.61 23.48 -0.81
C GLU A 49 15.83 24.66 -1.41
N SER A 50 14.50 24.77 -1.20
CA SER A 50 13.65 25.77 -1.88
C SER A 50 12.68 26.50 -0.92
N PRO A 51 12.52 27.84 -1.04
CA PRO A 51 11.53 28.60 -0.27
C PRO A 51 10.07 28.17 -0.52
N GLU A 52 9.77 27.65 -1.71
CA GLU A 52 8.44 27.09 -2.02
C GLU A 52 8.16 25.81 -1.22
N GLY A 53 9.21 25.11 -0.77
CA GLY A 53 9.07 23.93 0.07
C GLY A 53 8.51 24.21 1.46
N ASP A 54 8.88 25.35 2.05
CA ASP A 54 8.36 25.79 3.35
C ASP A 54 6.87 26.12 3.28
N LEU A 55 6.40 26.77 2.21
CA LEU A 55 4.99 27.05 1.98
C LEU A 55 4.15 25.77 1.84
N LEU A 56 4.75 24.71 1.29
CA LEU A 56 4.10 23.42 1.12
C LEU A 56 3.98 22.64 2.44
N LEU A 57 4.92 22.84 3.37
CA LEU A 57 4.87 22.31 4.73
C LEU A 57 3.84 23.04 5.61
N GLU A 58 3.71 24.36 5.43
CA GLU A 58 2.72 25.16 6.16
C GLU A 58 1.28 24.95 5.64
N SER A 59 1.13 24.82 4.32
CA SER A 59 -0.18 24.63 3.68
C SER A 59 -0.12 23.55 2.59
N PRO A 60 -0.30 22.26 2.96
CA PRO A 60 -0.26 21.17 2.00
C PRO A 60 -1.40 21.30 0.99
N SER A 61 -1.06 21.70 -0.24
CA SER A 61 -2.02 21.78 -1.34
C SER A 61 -1.54 20.96 -2.53
N LEU A 62 -2.45 20.16 -3.09
CA LEU A 62 -2.18 19.41 -4.32
C LEU A 62 -1.86 20.33 -5.50
N ALA A 63 -2.44 21.52 -5.53
CA ALA A 63 -2.18 22.51 -6.58
C ALA A 63 -0.71 22.95 -6.56
N LEU A 64 -0.17 23.27 -5.38
CA LEU A 64 1.24 23.64 -5.21
C LEU A 64 2.19 22.50 -5.62
N VAL A 65 1.85 21.26 -5.30
CA VAL A 65 2.66 20.09 -5.72
C VAL A 65 2.69 19.95 -7.24
N VAL A 66 1.54 20.14 -7.90
CA VAL A 66 1.44 20.09 -9.36
C VAL A 66 2.22 21.24 -10.01
N ASP A 67 2.14 22.44 -9.44
CA ASP A 67 2.89 23.60 -9.93
C ASP A 67 4.41 23.42 -9.74
N LEU A 68 4.86 22.89 -8.60
CA LEU A 68 6.26 22.54 -8.36
C LEU A 68 6.78 21.48 -9.36
N LEU A 69 5.99 20.45 -9.64
CA LEU A 69 6.33 19.44 -10.65
C LEU A 69 6.45 20.03 -12.07
N ARG A 70 5.68 21.08 -12.38
CA ARG A 70 5.75 21.79 -13.68
C ARG A 70 6.91 22.76 -13.76
N GLN A 71 7.19 23.49 -12.68
CA GLN A 71 8.20 24.56 -12.66
C GLN A 71 9.61 24.02 -12.39
N ALA A 72 9.74 22.93 -11.63
CA ALA A 72 11.00 22.31 -11.27
C ALA A 72 11.04 20.83 -11.71
N PRO A 73 11.37 20.53 -12.99
CA PRO A 73 11.43 19.15 -13.47
C PRO A 73 12.46 18.28 -12.71
N GLU A 74 13.49 18.90 -12.11
CA GLU A 74 14.44 18.22 -11.24
C GLU A 74 13.80 17.67 -9.96
N PHE A 75 12.80 18.36 -9.41
CA PHE A 75 12.01 17.89 -8.27
C PHE A 75 11.31 16.58 -8.63
N GLY A 76 10.66 16.53 -9.79
CA GLY A 76 10.05 15.31 -10.32
C GLY A 76 11.06 14.18 -10.59
N ALA A 77 12.24 14.50 -11.11
CA ALA A 77 13.29 13.52 -11.37
C ALA A 77 13.86 12.88 -10.08
N ARG A 78 13.93 13.64 -8.98
CA ARG A 78 14.37 13.12 -7.66
C ARG A 78 13.25 12.38 -6.93
N LEU A 79 12.02 12.89 -6.96
CA LEU A 79 10.88 12.33 -6.23
C LEU A 79 10.26 11.10 -6.93
N GLY A 80 10.24 11.10 -8.27
CA GLY A 80 9.61 10.07 -9.09
C GLY A 80 10.12 8.65 -8.80
N PRO A 81 11.44 8.39 -8.87
CA PRO A 81 12.00 7.08 -8.56
C PRO A 81 11.70 6.62 -7.12
N ALA A 82 11.74 7.54 -6.14
CA ALA A 82 11.43 7.23 -4.75
C ALA A 82 9.95 6.83 -4.57
N LEU A 83 9.03 7.55 -5.22
CA LEU A 83 7.61 7.23 -5.23
C LEU A 83 7.34 5.88 -5.91
N VAL A 84 7.96 5.62 -7.06
CA VAL A 84 7.82 4.34 -7.78
C VAL A 84 8.35 3.19 -6.92
N ALA A 85 9.50 3.35 -6.28
CA ALA A 85 10.06 2.34 -5.38
C ALA A 85 9.14 2.07 -4.18
N ALA A 86 8.63 3.13 -3.53
CA ALA A 86 7.71 3.01 -2.41
C ALA A 86 6.39 2.33 -2.81
N LEU A 87 5.83 2.69 -3.97
CA LEU A 87 4.65 2.03 -4.53
C LEU A 87 4.93 0.56 -4.83
N ALA A 88 6.08 0.22 -5.43
CA ALA A 88 6.45 -1.15 -5.72
C ALA A 88 6.58 -2.00 -4.44
N VAL A 89 7.22 -1.45 -3.40
CA VAL A 89 7.35 -2.12 -2.08
C VAL A 89 6.00 -2.27 -1.40
N ALA A 90 5.19 -1.22 -1.35
CA ALA A 90 3.85 -1.26 -0.76
C ALA A 90 2.94 -2.25 -1.48
N TRP A 91 3.04 -2.31 -2.81
CA TRP A 91 2.28 -3.23 -3.65
C TRP A 91 2.72 -4.68 -3.46
N ALA A 92 4.02 -4.96 -3.52
CA ALA A 92 4.56 -6.31 -3.32
C ALA A 92 4.34 -6.81 -1.89
N GLY A 93 4.65 -5.96 -0.91
CA GLY A 93 4.40 -6.22 0.51
C GLY A 93 2.91 -6.42 0.76
N GLY A 94 2.05 -5.57 0.20
CA GLY A 94 0.61 -5.69 0.34
C GLY A 94 0.04 -6.99 -0.23
N ALA A 95 0.52 -7.44 -1.38
CA ALA A 95 0.10 -8.71 -1.97
C ALA A 95 0.51 -9.91 -1.11
N LEU A 96 1.73 -9.90 -0.56
CA LEU A 96 2.22 -10.94 0.35
C LEU A 96 1.44 -10.96 1.67
N LEU A 97 1.25 -9.78 2.27
CA LEU A 97 0.50 -9.62 3.51
C LEU A 97 -0.94 -10.07 3.33
N ALA A 98 -1.63 -9.65 2.26
CA ALA A 98 -2.99 -10.07 1.97
C ALA A 98 -3.11 -11.60 1.82
N GLY A 99 -2.15 -12.24 1.15
CA GLY A 99 -2.08 -13.70 1.04
C GLY A 99 -1.92 -14.41 2.38
N GLY A 100 -0.99 -13.93 3.22
CA GLY A 100 -0.75 -14.48 4.54
C GLY A 100 -1.93 -14.29 5.49
N VAL A 101 -2.53 -13.09 5.50
CA VAL A 101 -3.75 -12.76 6.25
C VAL A 101 -4.89 -13.71 5.90
N LEU A 102 -5.12 -13.90 4.60
CA LEU A 102 -6.22 -14.73 4.12
C LEU A 102 -6.07 -16.19 4.58
N GLU A 103 -4.87 -16.75 4.53
CA GLU A 103 -4.60 -18.12 4.99
C GLU A 103 -4.69 -18.25 6.53
N VAL A 104 -4.30 -17.22 7.28
CA VAL A 104 -4.47 -17.21 8.74
C VAL A 104 -5.94 -17.10 9.15
N LEU A 105 -6.76 -16.34 8.41
CA LEU A 105 -8.18 -16.17 8.74
C LEU A 105 -9.07 -17.32 8.25
N VAL A 106 -8.70 -17.99 7.15
CA VAL A 106 -9.55 -19.02 6.54
C VAL A 106 -9.27 -20.41 7.12
N THR A 107 -8.02 -20.73 7.39
CA THR A 107 -7.64 -22.06 7.85
C THR A 107 -7.84 -22.18 9.36
N ASP A 108 -8.20 -23.36 9.87
CA ASP A 108 -8.24 -23.67 11.30
C ASP A 108 -7.23 -24.79 11.57
N ASP A 109 -5.95 -24.46 11.39
CA ASP A 109 -4.84 -25.40 11.51
C ASP A 109 -4.14 -25.20 12.87
N HIS A 110 -3.72 -26.28 13.52
CA HIS A 110 -2.98 -26.25 14.80
C HIS A 110 -1.53 -25.73 14.65
N ARG A 111 -1.11 -25.41 13.42
CA ARG A 111 0.25 -24.95 13.12
C ARG A 111 0.48 -23.51 13.61
N PRO A 112 1.74 -23.13 13.91
CA PRO A 112 2.08 -21.77 14.34
C PRO A 112 1.62 -20.71 13.34
N LEU A 113 1.21 -19.55 13.85
CA LEU A 113 0.70 -18.42 13.05
C LEU A 113 1.67 -18.01 11.94
N LEU A 114 2.97 -17.92 12.25
CA LEU A 114 4.00 -17.51 11.30
C LEU A 114 4.11 -18.47 10.11
N HIS A 115 4.00 -19.77 10.36
CA HIS A 115 4.05 -20.79 9.31
C HIS A 115 2.83 -20.70 8.39
N ARG A 116 1.64 -20.50 8.97
CA ARG A 116 0.40 -20.34 8.22
C ARG A 116 0.42 -19.05 7.39
N PHE A 117 0.91 -17.97 7.98
CA PHE A 117 1.10 -16.69 7.30
C PHE A 117 2.07 -16.83 6.12
N GLY A 118 3.25 -17.42 6.33
CA GLY A 118 4.24 -17.64 5.28
C GLY A 118 3.71 -18.53 4.15
N ARG A 119 2.98 -19.60 4.51
CA ARG A 119 2.31 -20.48 3.53
C ARG A 119 1.31 -19.70 2.68
N GLY A 120 0.48 -18.86 3.29
CA GLY A 120 -0.49 -18.02 2.60
C GLY A 120 0.16 -16.96 1.71
N ALA A 121 1.18 -16.30 2.23
CA ALA A 121 1.94 -15.28 1.52
C ALA A 121 2.52 -15.87 0.24
N GLY A 122 3.23 -17.01 0.31
CA GLY A 122 3.79 -17.66 -0.87
C GLY A 122 2.73 -18.19 -1.85
N LYS A 123 1.69 -18.84 -1.33
CA LYS A 123 0.62 -19.45 -2.16
C LYS A 123 -0.18 -18.42 -2.95
N PHE A 124 -0.47 -17.26 -2.35
CA PHE A 124 -1.34 -16.26 -2.96
C PHE A 124 -0.60 -15.04 -3.53
N ALA A 125 0.70 -14.88 -3.28
CA ALA A 125 1.52 -13.76 -3.76
C ALA A 125 1.27 -13.42 -5.23
N GLY A 126 1.55 -14.37 -6.13
CA GLY A 126 1.43 -14.15 -7.58
C GLY A 126 0.01 -13.79 -8.02
N ARG A 127 -1.01 -14.28 -7.30
CA ARG A 127 -2.41 -14.03 -7.63
C ARG A 127 -2.83 -12.62 -7.19
N PHE A 128 -2.45 -12.20 -5.99
CA PHE A 128 -2.70 -10.83 -5.50
C PHE A 128 -1.86 -9.80 -6.25
N LEU A 129 -0.63 -10.12 -6.63
CA LEU A 129 0.17 -9.28 -7.54
C LEU A 129 -0.58 -9.10 -8.87
N ARG A 130 -0.99 -10.17 -9.55
CA ARG A 130 -1.75 -10.03 -10.81
C ARG A 130 -3.04 -9.20 -10.65
N LEU A 131 -3.80 -9.44 -9.58
CA LEU A 131 -5.01 -8.67 -9.29
C LEU A 131 -4.70 -7.19 -9.04
N GLY A 132 -3.63 -6.91 -8.32
CA GLY A 132 -3.15 -5.55 -8.08
C GLY A 132 -2.77 -4.85 -9.39
N LEU A 133 -2.07 -5.54 -10.30
CA LEU A 133 -1.72 -4.99 -11.63
C LEU A 133 -2.97 -4.64 -12.43
N VAL A 134 -3.93 -5.57 -12.50
CA VAL A 134 -5.21 -5.34 -13.21
C VAL A 134 -5.97 -4.19 -12.59
N ALA A 135 -6.03 -4.09 -11.26
CA ALA A 135 -6.69 -3.00 -10.56
C ALA A 135 -6.01 -1.64 -10.85
N THR A 136 -4.67 -1.60 -10.84
CA THR A 136 -3.92 -0.39 -11.18
C THR A 136 -4.16 0.05 -12.62
N LEU A 137 -4.10 -0.89 -13.59
CA LEU A 137 -4.39 -0.58 -14.99
C LEU A 137 -5.83 -0.09 -15.18
N ALA A 138 -6.80 -0.72 -14.51
CA ALA A 138 -8.19 -0.27 -14.54
C ALA A 138 -8.37 1.12 -13.93
N ALA A 139 -7.68 1.42 -12.82
CA ALA A 139 -7.72 2.75 -12.20
C ALA A 139 -7.09 3.83 -13.09
N LEU A 140 -5.96 3.53 -13.75
CA LEU A 140 -5.33 4.43 -14.71
C LEU A 140 -6.23 4.70 -15.93
N LEU A 141 -6.88 3.67 -16.46
CA LEU A 141 -7.87 3.82 -17.53
C LEU A 141 -9.06 4.68 -17.09
N ALA A 142 -9.58 4.46 -15.89
CA ALA A 142 -10.67 5.26 -15.35
C ALA A 142 -10.26 6.73 -15.15
N ALA A 143 -9.04 6.99 -14.66
CA ALA A 143 -8.51 8.33 -14.49
C ALA A 143 -8.26 9.05 -15.83
N ALA A 144 -7.91 8.32 -16.90
CA ALA A 144 -7.72 8.87 -18.23
C ALA A 144 -9.04 9.20 -18.96
N LEU A 145 -10.17 8.66 -18.49
CA LEU A 145 -11.51 8.89 -19.03
C LEU A 145 -12.28 10.00 -18.29
N LEU A 146 -11.71 10.54 -17.20
CA LEU A 146 -12.22 11.66 -16.42
C LEU A 146 -11.57 12.96 -16.86
#